data_AF-A0A950D1P4-F1
#
_entry.id   AF-A0A950D1P4-F1
#
_cell.length_a   1.000
_cell.length_b   1.000
_cell.length_c   1.000
_cell.angle_alpha   90.00
_cell.angle_beta   90.00
_cell.angle_gamma   90.00
#
_symmetry.space_group_name_H-M   'P 1'
#
loop_
_entity.id
_entity.type
_entity.pdbx_description
1 polymer ?
#
loop_
_entity_poly.entity_id
_entity_poly.type
_entity_poly.pdbx_seq_one_letter_code
_entity_poly.pdbx_strand_id
1 'polypeptide(L)'
;GKVVAFEPVPSNVAYLRRHLALNAVDNVEVVEAAVSDLEGEVAFQEGASNSVGRIAEGGNLTIPSVTIDALIESGRLPPPTVIKMDVEGAEYRALMGAKRSLIQHRPILFLATHNPEVHARCCELMRSCGYEMQPIDGRPLASSQEILETPARLDELARQGPEP
;
A
#
# COMPACT_ATOMS: atom_id res chain seq x y z
N GLY A 1 17.55 9.10 -0.88
CA GLY A 1 16.14 9.35 -1.23
C GLY A 1 15.36 9.70 0.02
N LYS A 2 14.12 10.21 -0.11
CA LYS A 2 13.20 10.45 1.03
C LYS A 2 12.26 9.25 1.18
N VAL A 3 11.91 8.89 2.40
CA VAL A 3 10.91 7.86 2.73
C VAL A 3 9.76 8.52 3.48
N VAL A 4 8.53 8.16 3.15
CA VAL A 4 7.33 8.49 3.94
C VAL A 4 6.72 7.18 4.40
N ALA A 5 6.68 6.97 5.71
CA ALA A 5 6.19 5.74 6.33
C ALA A 5 4.83 6.02 6.99
N PHE A 6 3.82 5.26 6.60
CA PHE A 6 2.47 5.32 7.18
C PHE A 6 2.32 4.23 8.22
N GLU A 7 1.93 4.58 9.43
CA GLU A 7 1.66 3.64 10.52
C GLU A 7 0.53 4.19 11.41
N PRO A 8 -0.66 3.56 11.43
CA PRO A 8 -1.77 4.06 12.22
C PRO A 8 -1.71 3.77 13.72
N VAL A 9 -0.98 2.73 14.15
CA VAL A 9 -1.05 2.25 15.54
C VAL A 9 -0.02 2.99 16.40
N PRO A 10 -0.44 3.75 17.44
CA PRO A 10 0.48 4.59 18.22
C PRO A 10 1.65 3.82 18.86
N SER A 11 1.41 2.59 19.31
CA SER A 11 2.46 1.73 19.87
C SER A 11 3.52 1.36 18.82
N ASN A 12 3.10 1.07 17.58
CA ASN A 12 4.00 0.79 16.46
C ASN A 12 4.77 2.03 16.02
N VAL A 13 4.11 3.19 15.99
CA VAL A 13 4.77 4.48 15.72
C VAL A 13 5.92 4.70 16.71
N ALA A 14 5.70 4.43 18.00
CA ALA A 14 6.74 4.57 19.02
C ALA A 14 7.93 3.63 18.76
N TYR A 15 7.69 2.37 18.37
CA TYR A 15 8.75 1.43 17.98
C TYR A 15 9.47 1.88 16.70
N LEU A 16 8.74 2.33 15.67
CA LEU A 16 9.30 2.84 14.42
C LEU A 16 10.24 4.01 14.69
N ARG A 17 9.79 5.04 15.43
CA ARG A 17 10.61 6.20 15.79
C ARG A 17 11.86 5.80 16.58
N ARG A 18 11.75 4.83 17.49
CA ARG A 18 12.89 4.28 18.21
C ARG A 18 13.89 3.59 17.27
N HIS A 19 13.42 2.77 16.33
CA HIS A 19 14.29 2.11 15.36
C HIS A 19 15.00 3.11 14.44
N LEU A 20 14.32 4.16 14.00
CA LEU A 20 14.93 5.25 13.21
C LEU A 20 16.06 5.93 14.00
N ALA A 21 15.80 6.27 15.26
CA ALA A 21 16.79 6.90 16.13
C ALA A 21 18.02 6.00 16.39
N LEU A 22 17.80 4.70 16.67
CA LEU A 22 18.88 3.74 16.91
C LEU A 22 19.81 3.55 15.70
N ASN A 23 19.29 3.72 14.49
CA ASN A 23 20.04 3.53 13.24
C ASN A 23 20.48 4.84 12.60
N ALA A 24 20.29 5.98 13.28
CA ALA A 24 20.59 7.32 12.77
C ALA A 24 19.97 7.59 11.37
N VAL A 25 18.72 7.14 11.17
CA VAL A 25 17.97 7.33 9.93
C VAL A 25 17.16 8.62 10.04
N ASP A 26 17.52 9.63 9.24
CA ASP A 26 16.97 11.00 9.29
C ASP A 26 16.12 11.37 8.05
N ASN A 27 16.10 10.51 7.03
CA ASN A 27 15.41 10.73 5.76
C ASN A 27 14.00 10.13 5.71
N VAL A 28 13.42 9.79 6.87
CA VAL A 28 12.08 9.16 7.02
C VAL A 28 11.13 10.12 7.71
N GLU A 29 10.02 10.43 7.05
CA GLU A 29 8.86 11.10 7.64
C GLU A 29 7.84 10.04 8.07
N VAL A 30 7.38 10.09 9.32
CA VAL A 30 6.37 9.15 9.86
C VAL A 30 5.01 9.84 9.89
N VAL A 31 4.04 9.26 9.20
CA VAL A 31 2.65 9.71 9.14
C VAL A 31 1.79 8.74 9.94
N GLU A 32 1.16 9.25 10.99
CA GLU A 32 0.37 8.47 11.95
C GLU A 32 -1.07 8.29 11.44
N ALA A 33 -1.22 7.56 10.32
CA ALA A 33 -2.49 7.35 9.64
C ALA A 33 -2.51 6.02 8.89
N ALA A 34 -3.71 5.44 8.74
CA ALA A 34 -3.95 4.32 7.84
C ALA A 34 -4.09 4.83 6.40
N VAL A 35 -3.53 4.09 5.45
CA VAL A 35 -3.79 4.33 4.03
C VAL A 35 -4.98 3.49 3.59
N SER A 36 -6.01 4.13 3.04
CA SER A 36 -7.24 3.49 2.56
C SER A 36 -7.75 4.22 1.31
N ASP A 37 -8.93 3.82 0.84
CA ASP A 37 -9.76 4.46 -0.18
C ASP A 37 -10.65 5.61 0.33
N LEU A 38 -10.53 5.96 1.62
CA LEU A 38 -11.36 6.98 2.29
C LEU A 38 -10.50 7.88 3.19
N GLU A 39 -10.91 9.14 3.30
CA GLU A 39 -10.32 10.12 4.23
C GLU A 39 -11.20 10.33 5.46
N GLY A 40 -10.58 10.65 6.60
CA GLY A 40 -11.28 10.99 7.84
C GLY A 40 -10.87 10.10 9.01
N GLU A 41 -11.65 10.11 10.08
CA GLU A 41 -11.42 9.21 11.22
C GLU A 41 -12.13 7.88 11.00
N VAL A 42 -11.44 6.78 11.28
CA VAL A 42 -11.99 5.43 11.17
C VAL A 42 -11.80 4.68 12.48
N ALA A 43 -12.79 3.85 12.81
CA ALA A 43 -12.66 2.90 13.90
C ALA A 43 -11.71 1.76 13.47
N PHE A 44 -10.74 1.46 14.32
CA PHE A 44 -9.71 0.47 14.09
C PHE A 44 -9.67 -0.50 15.25
N GLN A 45 -9.63 -1.79 14.92
CA GLN A 45 -9.48 -2.86 15.88
C GLN A 45 -8.04 -3.35 15.84
N GLU A 46 -7.31 -3.11 16.92
CA GLU A 46 -6.02 -3.77 17.14
C GLU A 46 -6.24 -5.27 17.31
N GLY A 47 -5.37 -6.06 16.68
CA GLY A 47 -5.32 -7.51 16.89
C GLY A 47 -4.66 -7.86 18.21
N ALA A 48 -4.59 -9.17 18.52
CA ALA A 48 -3.94 -9.68 19.72
C ALA A 48 -2.42 -9.43 19.78
N SER A 49 -1.82 -8.97 18.67
CA SER A 49 -0.41 -8.60 18.54
C SER A 49 -0.30 -7.29 17.79
N ASN A 50 0.78 -6.55 18.03
CA ASN A 50 1.11 -5.28 17.36
C ASN A 50 1.25 -5.39 15.82
N SER A 51 1.33 -6.60 15.27
CA SER A 51 1.47 -6.86 13.83
C SER A 51 0.15 -7.05 13.11
N VAL A 52 -0.99 -7.07 13.81
CA VAL A 52 -2.28 -7.36 13.19
C VAL A 52 -3.27 -6.29 13.61
N GLY A 53 -4.02 -5.74 12.66
CA GLY A 53 -5.09 -4.80 12.95
C GLY A 53 -5.90 -4.49 11.70
N ARG A 54 -7.13 -4.03 11.88
CA ARG A 54 -8.02 -3.73 10.73
C ARG A 54 -8.98 -2.60 11.05
N ILE A 55 -9.38 -1.87 10.02
CA ILE A 55 -10.51 -0.95 10.11
C ILE A 55 -11.78 -1.79 10.35
N ALA A 56 -12.49 -1.50 11.44
CA ALA A 56 -13.68 -2.23 11.86
C ALA A 56 -14.62 -1.32 12.67
N GLU A 57 -15.92 -1.35 12.35
CA GLU A 57 -16.93 -0.65 13.15
C GLU A 57 -16.88 -1.13 14.61
N GLY A 58 -16.89 -0.17 15.56
CA GLY A 58 -16.78 -0.47 16.99
C GLY A 58 -15.38 -0.91 17.44
N GLY A 59 -14.35 -0.72 16.60
CA GLY A 59 -12.96 -0.95 16.98
C GLY A 59 -12.53 -0.18 18.23
N ASN A 60 -11.50 -0.69 18.91
CA ASN A 60 -11.00 -0.15 20.18
C ASN A 60 -10.18 1.15 20.03
N LEU A 61 -9.83 1.55 18.81
CA LEU A 61 -9.13 2.79 18.49
C LEU A 61 -9.89 3.62 17.46
N THR A 62 -9.68 4.93 17.50
CA THR A 62 -10.03 5.84 16.41
C THR A 62 -8.72 6.41 15.85
N ILE A 63 -8.51 6.23 14.55
CA ILE A 63 -7.27 6.62 13.87
C ILE A 63 -7.59 7.47 12.63
N PRO A 64 -6.66 8.35 12.20
CA PRO A 64 -6.76 8.99 10.90
C PRO A 64 -6.64 7.99 9.76
N SER A 65 -7.44 8.18 8.71
CA SER A 65 -7.36 7.50 7.42
C SER A 65 -7.12 8.54 6.33
N VAL A 66 -6.24 8.20 5.39
CA VAL A 66 -5.83 9.05 4.27
C VAL A 66 -5.80 8.25 2.97
N THR A 67 -5.92 8.95 1.84
CA THR A 67 -5.64 8.38 0.52
C THR A 67 -4.31 8.92 0.01
N ILE A 68 -3.55 8.11 -0.73
CA ILE A 68 -2.28 8.54 -1.35
C ILE A 68 -2.55 9.64 -2.38
N ASP A 69 -3.60 9.49 -3.18
CA ASP A 69 -3.99 10.45 -4.21
C ASP A 69 -4.28 11.84 -3.60
N ALA A 70 -5.03 11.93 -2.49
CA ALA A 70 -5.33 13.23 -1.85
C ALA A 70 -4.07 13.88 -1.23
N LEU A 71 -3.15 13.08 -0.69
CA LEU A 71 -1.89 13.61 -0.16
C LEU A 71 -0.99 14.17 -1.27
N ILE A 72 -0.96 13.52 -2.44
CA ILE A 72 -0.22 14.03 -3.61
C ILE A 72 -0.89 15.28 -4.17
N GLU A 73 -2.22 15.27 -4.34
CA GLU A 73 -2.99 16.41 -4.86
C GLU A 73 -2.87 17.65 -3.96
N SER A 74 -2.84 17.47 -2.64
CA SER A 74 -2.62 18.56 -1.68
C SER A 74 -1.15 19.00 -1.53
N GLY A 75 -0.20 18.34 -2.21
CA GLY A 75 1.24 18.62 -2.11
C GLY A 75 1.88 18.18 -0.79
N ARG A 76 1.16 17.42 0.06
CA ARG A 76 1.67 16.89 1.32
C ARG A 76 2.57 15.67 1.13
N LEU A 77 2.40 14.94 0.02
CA LEU A 77 3.21 13.78 -0.36
C LEU A 77 3.76 13.98 -1.78
N PRO A 78 5.09 13.88 -2.01
CA PRO A 78 5.59 13.84 -3.37
C PRO A 78 5.21 12.52 -4.06
N PRO A 79 5.01 12.49 -5.39
CA PRO A 79 4.75 11.25 -6.11
C PRO A 79 5.84 10.18 -5.84
N PRO A 80 5.46 8.96 -5.41
CA PRO A 80 6.43 7.93 -5.10
C PRO A 80 7.05 7.35 -6.38
N THR A 81 8.31 6.93 -6.28
CA THR A 81 8.99 6.11 -7.31
C THR A 81 8.98 4.63 -6.95
N VAL A 82 8.89 4.31 -5.66
CA VAL A 82 8.81 2.96 -5.11
C VAL A 82 7.81 2.96 -3.96
N ILE A 83 6.99 1.92 -3.87
CA ILE A 83 6.09 1.66 -2.75
C ILE A 83 6.41 0.27 -2.20
N LYS A 84 6.55 0.16 -0.88
CA LYS A 84 6.46 -1.12 -0.17
C LYS A 84 5.13 -1.12 0.57
N MET A 85 4.31 -2.14 0.39
CA MET A 85 3.00 -2.27 1.02
C MET A 85 2.87 -3.61 1.73
N ASP A 86 2.68 -3.53 3.04
CA ASP A 86 2.42 -4.63 3.94
C ASP A 86 1.50 -4.08 5.03
N VAL A 87 0.19 -4.26 4.83
CA VAL A 87 -0.86 -3.59 5.63
C VAL A 87 -1.94 -4.58 6.09
N GLU A 88 -1.59 -5.86 6.15
CA GLU A 88 -2.32 -6.91 6.87
C GLU A 88 -3.83 -6.98 6.54
N GLY A 89 -4.16 -7.01 5.24
CA GLY A 89 -5.53 -7.17 4.73
C GLY A 89 -6.20 -5.89 4.21
N ALA A 90 -5.57 -4.73 4.39
CA ALA A 90 -6.06 -3.45 3.86
C ALA A 90 -5.52 -3.11 2.45
N GLU A 91 -4.76 -4.01 1.82
CA GLU A 91 -3.97 -3.74 0.61
C GLU A 91 -4.83 -3.20 -0.53
N TYR A 92 -5.95 -3.86 -0.80
CA TYR A 92 -6.83 -3.45 -1.89
C TYR A 92 -7.39 -2.04 -1.68
N ARG A 93 -7.75 -1.68 -0.44
CA ARG A 93 -8.25 -0.32 -0.14
C ARG A 93 -7.14 0.71 -0.26
N ALA A 94 -5.94 0.40 0.22
CA ALA A 94 -4.78 1.28 0.07
C ALA A 94 -4.42 1.52 -1.41
N LEU A 95 -4.45 0.48 -2.24
CA LEU A 95 -4.23 0.59 -3.69
C LEU A 95 -5.34 1.41 -4.37
N MET A 96 -6.60 1.23 -3.96
CA MET A 96 -7.72 2.05 -4.47
C MET A 96 -7.55 3.54 -4.14
N GLY A 97 -7.07 3.87 -2.94
CA GLY A 97 -6.71 5.24 -2.55
C GLY A 97 -5.45 5.80 -3.22
N ALA A 98 -4.73 4.98 -3.99
CA ALA A 98 -3.55 5.36 -4.76
C ALA A 98 -3.76 5.23 -6.28
N LYS A 99 -4.98 4.89 -6.74
CA LYS A 99 -5.22 4.45 -8.11
C LYS A 99 -4.80 5.47 -9.16
N ARG A 100 -5.08 6.77 -8.95
CA ARG A 100 -4.67 7.81 -9.91
C ARG A 100 -3.15 7.91 -9.97
N SER A 101 -2.50 7.86 -8.81
CA SER A 101 -1.04 7.91 -8.69
C SER A 101 -0.35 6.70 -9.33
N LEU A 102 -0.92 5.50 -9.18
CA LEU A 102 -0.40 4.28 -9.81
C LEU A 102 -0.40 4.39 -11.33
N ILE A 103 -1.46 4.97 -11.91
CA ILE A 103 -1.60 5.18 -13.35
C ILE A 103 -0.67 6.29 -13.85
N GLN A 104 -0.65 7.43 -13.14
CA GLN A 104 0.04 8.64 -13.58
C GLN A 104 1.56 8.60 -13.35
N HIS A 105 1.99 8.10 -12.19
CA HIS A 105 3.38 8.17 -11.75
C HIS A 105 4.12 6.84 -11.90
N ARG A 106 3.38 5.74 -12.09
CA ARG A 106 3.92 4.42 -12.42
C ARG A 106 5.08 3.98 -11.48
N PRO A 107 4.94 4.04 -10.14
CA PRO A 107 5.97 3.55 -9.22
C PRO A 107 6.22 2.05 -9.37
N ILE A 108 7.34 1.55 -8.87
CA ILE A 108 7.53 0.11 -8.63
C ILE A 108 6.90 -0.25 -7.29
N LEU A 109 6.21 -1.39 -7.17
CA LEU A 109 5.63 -1.85 -5.92
C LEU A 109 6.21 -3.19 -5.45
N PHE A 110 6.44 -3.29 -4.15
CA PHE A 110 6.61 -4.54 -3.43
C PHE A 110 5.37 -4.74 -2.56
N LEU A 111 4.50 -5.67 -2.94
CA LEU A 111 3.20 -5.88 -2.31
C LEU A 111 3.15 -7.24 -1.59
N ALA A 112 2.87 -7.18 -0.29
CA ALA A 112 2.56 -8.35 0.53
C ALA A 112 1.04 -8.49 0.69
N THR A 113 0.45 -9.62 0.28
CA THR A 113 -1.02 -9.84 0.34
C THR A 113 -1.42 -10.89 1.38
N HIS A 114 -2.40 -10.58 2.23
CA HIS A 114 -2.67 -11.37 3.45
C HIS A 114 -3.83 -12.37 3.38
N ASN A 115 -4.57 -12.47 2.27
CA ASN A 115 -5.54 -13.56 2.05
C ASN A 115 -5.90 -13.72 0.56
N PRO A 116 -6.48 -14.86 0.13
CA PRO A 116 -6.77 -15.13 -1.29
C PRO A 116 -7.74 -14.14 -1.95
N GLU A 117 -8.73 -13.63 -1.21
CA GLU A 117 -9.71 -12.69 -1.75
C GLU A 117 -9.06 -11.33 -2.02
N VAL A 118 -8.33 -10.79 -1.03
CA VAL A 118 -7.62 -9.52 -1.18
C VAL A 118 -6.53 -9.64 -2.23
N HIS A 119 -5.80 -10.76 -2.28
CA HIS A 119 -4.82 -11.04 -3.31
C HIS A 119 -5.43 -10.96 -4.72
N ALA A 120 -6.55 -11.66 -4.95
CA ALA A 120 -7.22 -11.65 -6.25
C ALA A 120 -7.65 -10.24 -6.67
N ARG A 121 -8.23 -9.46 -5.75
CA ARG A 121 -8.66 -8.08 -5.99
C ARG A 121 -7.49 -7.13 -6.25
N CYS A 122 -6.37 -7.28 -5.54
CA CYS A 122 -5.16 -6.51 -5.81
C CYS A 122 -4.62 -6.83 -7.20
N CYS A 123 -4.48 -8.11 -7.54
CA CYS A 123 -4.02 -8.55 -8.84
C CYS A 123 -4.89 -8.02 -9.99
N GLU A 124 -6.22 -8.03 -9.84
CA GLU A 124 -7.15 -7.47 -10.82
C GLU A 124 -6.97 -5.96 -10.98
N LEU A 125 -6.90 -5.22 -9.87
CA LEU A 125 -6.71 -3.77 -9.88
C LEU A 125 -5.38 -3.39 -10.54
N MET A 126 -4.29 -4.06 -10.18
CA MET A 126 -2.95 -3.75 -10.70
C MET A 126 -2.84 -4.07 -12.19
N ARG A 127 -3.45 -5.17 -12.66
CA ARG A 127 -3.61 -5.41 -14.11
C ARG A 127 -4.36 -4.27 -14.80
N SER A 128 -5.48 -3.80 -14.22
CA SER A 128 -6.26 -2.70 -14.79
C SER A 128 -5.50 -1.37 -14.83
N CYS A 129 -4.52 -1.19 -13.96
CA CYS A 129 -3.61 -0.03 -13.95
C CYS A 129 -2.42 -0.20 -14.92
N GLY A 130 -2.35 -1.33 -15.64
CA GLY A 130 -1.28 -1.62 -16.59
C GLY A 130 0.04 -2.00 -15.92
N TYR A 131 -0.02 -2.83 -14.86
CA TYR A 131 1.13 -3.42 -14.19
C TYR A 131 1.30 -4.90 -14.53
N GLU A 132 2.56 -5.30 -14.61
CA GLU A 132 2.99 -6.69 -14.58
C GLU A 132 3.29 -7.10 -13.14
N MET A 133 2.98 -8.35 -12.81
CA MET A 133 3.13 -8.90 -11.46
C MET A 133 4.04 -10.12 -11.49
N GLN A 134 5.16 -10.04 -10.78
CA GLN A 134 6.12 -11.12 -10.63
C GLN A 134 6.13 -11.59 -9.18
N PRO A 135 5.78 -12.86 -8.89
CA PRO A 135 5.94 -13.41 -7.54
C PRO A 135 7.43 -13.53 -7.20
N ILE A 136 7.80 -13.17 -5.96
CA ILE A 136 9.20 -13.16 -5.49
C ILE A 136 9.48 -14.13 -4.33
N ASP A 137 8.48 -14.92 -3.92
CA ASP A 137 8.58 -15.94 -2.86
C ASP A 137 8.81 -17.37 -3.40
N GLY A 138 8.99 -17.51 -4.72
CA GLY A 138 9.17 -18.80 -5.39
C GLY A 138 7.87 -19.59 -5.62
N ARG A 139 6.70 -19.00 -5.36
CA ARG A 139 5.39 -19.61 -5.62
C ARG A 139 4.78 -19.08 -6.93
N PRO A 140 3.85 -19.83 -7.55
CA PRO A 140 3.02 -19.30 -8.62
C PRO A 140 2.25 -18.05 -8.15
N LEU A 141 1.98 -17.10 -9.06
CA LEU A 141 1.29 -15.85 -8.71
C LEU A 141 -0.01 -16.09 -7.92
N ALA A 142 -0.82 -17.08 -8.33
CA ALA A 142 -2.10 -17.41 -7.70
C ALA A 142 -2.00 -17.85 -6.22
N SER A 143 -0.82 -18.21 -5.73
CA SER A 143 -0.56 -18.61 -4.34
C SER A 143 0.61 -17.86 -3.69
N SER A 144 1.14 -16.85 -4.38
CA SER A 144 2.18 -15.98 -3.85
C SER A 144 1.58 -15.00 -2.85
N GLN A 145 2.36 -14.68 -1.83
CA GLN A 145 2.04 -13.60 -0.90
C GLN A 145 2.94 -12.39 -1.10
N GLU A 146 4.00 -12.50 -1.89
CA GLU A 146 5.00 -11.46 -2.12
C GLU A 146 5.12 -11.20 -3.62
N ILE A 147 4.78 -9.99 -4.05
CA ILE A 147 4.69 -9.63 -5.46
C ILE A 147 5.52 -8.38 -5.72
N LEU A 148 6.41 -8.47 -6.72
CA LEU A 148 7.01 -7.30 -7.35
C LEU A 148 6.10 -6.87 -8.51
N GLU A 149 5.60 -5.65 -8.44
CA GLU A 149 4.75 -5.07 -9.48
C GLU A 149 5.50 -3.96 -10.20
N THR A 150 5.61 -4.11 -11.51
CA THR A 150 6.29 -3.15 -12.37
C THR A 150 5.34 -2.62 -13.43
N PRO A 151 5.42 -1.34 -13.78
CA PRO A 151 4.61 -0.80 -14.85
C PRO A 151 4.89 -1.54 -16.17
N ALA A 152 3.85 -2.06 -16.82
CA ALA A 152 3.98 -2.72 -18.11
C ALA A 152 4.61 -1.77 -19.15
N ARG A 153 5.39 -2.32 -20.08
CA ARG A 153 5.98 -1.55 -21.17
C ARG A 153 4.89 -1.03 -22.10
N LEU A 154 4.98 0.24 -22.51
CA LEU A 154 3.98 0.91 -23.36
C LEU A 154 3.69 0.15 -24.67
N ASP A 155 4.69 -0.56 -25.21
CA ASP A 155 4.59 -1.33 -26.46
C ASP A 155 3.76 -2.62 -26.32
N GLU A 156 3.59 -3.13 -25.09
CA GLU A 156 2.84 -4.36 -24.81
C GLU A 156 1.35 -4.10 -24.56
N LEU A 157 1.00 -2.92 -24.03
CA LEU A 157 -0.38 -2.48 -23.84
C LEU A 157 -1.14 -2.30 -25.18
N ALA A 158 -0.43 -1.95 -26.26
CA ALA A 158 -1.01 -1.82 -27.60
C ALA A 158 -1.39 -3.18 -28.25
N ARG A 159 -0.88 -4.30 -27.72
CA ARG A 159 -1.15 -5.66 -28.24
C ARG A 159 -2.30 -6.38 -27.54
N GLN A 160 -2.84 -5.80 -26.47
CA GLN A 160 -3.97 -6.36 -25.70
C GLN A 160 -5.31 -5.67 -26.03
N GLY A 161 -5.39 -4.94 -27.15
CA GLY A 161 -6.68 -4.48 -27.69
C GLY A 161 -7.59 -5.68 -27.99
N PRO A 162 -8.93 -5.51 -27.90
CA PRO A 162 -9.86 -6.62 -28.03
C PRO A 162 -9.64 -7.31 -29.38
N GLU A 163 -9.42 -8.63 -29.35
CA GLU A 163 -9.43 -9.42 -30.58
C GLU A 163 -10.77 -9.18 -31.32
N PRO A 164 -10.74 -9.06 -32.66
CA PRO A 164 -11.92 -8.78 -33.47
C PRO A 164 -12.98 -9.90 -33.44
#